data_AF-A0A938S1B1-F1
#
_entry.id   AF-A0A938S1B1-F1
#
_cell.length_a   1.000
_cell.length_b   1.000
_cell.length_c   1.000
_cell.angle_alpha   90.00
_cell.angle_beta   90.00
_cell.angle_gamma   90.00
#
_symmetry.space_group_name_H-M   'P 1'
#
loop_
_entity.id
_entity.type
_entity.pdbx_description
1 polymer ?
#
loop_
_entity_poly.entity_id
_entity_poly.type
_entity_poly.pdbx_seq_one_letter_code
_entity_poly.pdbx_strand_id
1 'polypeptide(L)'
;MIKAPTVLMIGGGRRGIGKTALTCALLGRFAVQHEITAVKVTAIDQVNRTHHPGPAETPAGAPGDACPTPYRITEEIDCGGDKDTARMLACGAARALWLQVPEAHLQEGIAALLERLGPQTISV
;
A
#
# COMPACT_ATOMS: atom_id res chain seq x y z
N MET A 1 17.43 -2.57 9.62
CA MET A 1 17.34 -1.43 8.67
C MET A 1 16.96 -1.98 7.31
N ILE A 2 15.80 -1.62 6.79
CA ILE A 2 15.34 -2.05 5.46
C ILE A 2 16.19 -1.33 4.41
N LYS A 3 16.80 -2.08 3.49
CA LYS A 3 17.53 -1.54 2.34
C LYS A 3 16.66 -1.74 1.10
N ALA A 4 16.11 -0.65 0.58
CA ALA A 4 15.24 -0.69 -0.59
C ALA A 4 15.57 0.53 -1.48
N PRO A 5 16.67 0.46 -2.27
CA PRO A 5 17.23 1.62 -2.96
C PRO A 5 16.33 2.19 -4.06
N THR A 6 15.35 1.40 -4.52
CA THR A 6 14.35 1.79 -5.53
C THR A 6 13.02 2.25 -4.92
N VAL A 7 12.96 2.40 -3.60
CA VAL A 7 11.74 2.75 -2.86
C VAL A 7 11.88 4.15 -2.27
N LEU A 8 10.95 5.04 -2.63
CA LEU A 8 10.77 6.33 -1.97
C LEU A 8 9.68 6.22 -0.90
N MET A 9 10.06 6.26 0.38
CA MET A 9 9.08 6.19 1.46
C MET A 9 8.53 7.57 1.83
N ILE A 10 7.21 7.73 1.80
CA ILE A 10 6.52 8.98 2.18
C ILE A 10 5.78 8.77 3.51
N GLY A 11 6.43 9.17 4.60
CA GLY A 11 5.86 9.21 5.94
C GLY A 11 5.26 10.57 6.29
N GLY A 12 4.58 10.65 7.44
CA GLY A 12 4.15 11.95 7.96
C GLY A 12 3.30 11.86 9.22
N GLY A 13 3.38 12.91 10.05
CA GLY A 13 2.96 12.84 11.45
C GLY A 13 1.46 12.74 11.72
N ARG A 14 0.57 13.02 10.75
CA ARG A 14 -0.89 12.94 10.91
C ARG A 14 -1.61 12.49 9.64
N ARG A 15 -2.88 12.08 9.78
CA ARG A 15 -3.81 11.86 8.64
C ARG A 15 -4.14 13.21 7.98
N GLY A 16 -4.42 13.19 6.68
CA GLY A 16 -4.86 14.39 5.94
C GLY A 16 -3.79 15.43 5.60
N ILE A 17 -2.52 15.23 5.98
CA ILE A 17 -1.45 16.23 5.74
C ILE A 17 -0.96 16.32 4.27
N GLY A 18 -1.61 15.63 3.34
CA GLY A 18 -1.24 15.67 1.92
C GLY A 18 -0.26 14.60 1.41
N LYS A 19 0.02 13.53 2.16
CA LYS A 19 0.90 12.42 1.70
C LYS A 19 0.45 11.84 0.36
N THR A 20 -0.81 11.43 0.25
CA THR A 20 -1.38 10.91 -1.00
C THR A 20 -1.30 11.94 -2.12
N ALA A 21 -1.54 13.22 -1.82
CA ALA A 21 -1.46 14.29 -2.81
C ALA A 21 -0.02 14.45 -3.34
N LEU A 22 0.99 14.38 -2.46
CA LEU A 22 2.40 14.37 -2.85
C LEU A 22 2.73 13.14 -3.71
N THR A 23 2.30 11.95 -3.29
CA THR A 23 2.49 10.71 -4.08
C THR A 23 1.88 10.85 -5.47
N CYS A 24 0.64 11.32 -5.57
CA CYS A 24 -0.05 11.57 -6.84
C CYS A 24 0.70 12.58 -7.72
N ALA A 25 1.23 13.67 -7.14
CA ALA A 25 2.00 14.67 -7.87
C ALA A 25 3.32 14.10 -8.43
N LEU A 26 4.01 13.25 -7.66
CA LEU A 26 5.21 12.55 -8.13
C LEU A 26 4.89 11.58 -9.25
N LEU A 27 3.84 10.77 -9.09
CA LEU A 27 3.38 9.85 -10.14
C LEU A 27 3.04 10.59 -11.43
N GLY A 28 2.24 11.65 -11.36
CA GLY A 28 1.87 12.45 -12.54
C GLY A 28 3.07 13.08 -13.26
N ARG A 29 4.20 13.29 -12.57
CA ARG A 29 5.42 13.85 -13.15
C ARG A 29 6.37 12.79 -13.74
N PHE A 30 6.55 11.67 -13.04
CA PHE A 30 7.62 10.70 -13.31
C PHE A 30 7.13 9.38 -13.90
N ALA A 31 5.86 9.02 -13.71
CA ALA A 31 5.32 7.76 -14.26
C ALA A 31 5.24 7.76 -15.79
N VAL A 32 5.34 8.94 -16.43
CA VAL A 32 5.45 9.07 -17.89
C VAL A 32 6.80 8.53 -18.42
N GLN A 33 7.83 8.51 -17.57
CA GLN A 33 9.20 8.10 -17.95
C GLN A 33 9.63 6.78 -17.31
N HIS A 34 8.95 6.36 -16.24
CA HIS A 34 9.31 5.20 -15.44
C HIS A 34 8.06 4.40 -15.07
N GLU A 35 8.15 3.08 -15.10
CA GLU A 35 7.11 2.22 -14.52
C GLU A 35 7.22 2.26 -12.99
N ILE A 36 6.29 2.96 -12.35
CA ILE A 36 6.28 3.14 -10.90
C ILE A 36 5.13 2.32 -10.30
N THR A 37 5.44 1.47 -9.33
CA THR A 37 4.43 0.81 -8.49
C THR A 37 4.17 1.67 -7.25
N ALA A 38 2.94 2.13 -7.09
CA ALA A 38 2.53 2.87 -5.89
C ALA A 38 2.14 1.90 -4.78
N VAL A 39 2.47 2.24 -3.54
CA VAL A 39 2.18 1.40 -2.38
C VAL A 39 1.56 2.22 -1.27
N LYS A 40 0.42 1.74 -0.77
CA LYS A 40 -0.12 2.16 0.51
C LYS A 40 0.16 1.12 1.58
N VAL A 41 0.68 1.55 2.72
CA VAL A 41 0.80 0.72 3.92
C VAL A 41 -0.13 1.26 4.99
N THR A 42 -0.89 0.36 5.63
CA THR A 42 -1.72 0.66 6.79
C THR A 42 -1.33 -0.30 7.91
N ALA A 43 -0.56 0.23 8.86
CA ALA A 43 -0.31 -0.42 10.14
C ALA A 43 -1.58 -0.30 11.00
N ILE A 44 -2.18 -1.43 11.33
CA ILE A 44 -3.43 -1.52 12.08
C ILE A 44 -3.09 -1.58 13.56
N ASP A 45 -3.61 -0.62 14.30
CA ASP A 45 -3.43 -0.47 15.75
C ASP A 45 -4.80 -0.43 16.45
N GLN A 46 -4.81 -0.31 17.77
CA GLN A 46 -6.08 -0.24 18.52
C GLN A 46 -6.93 0.98 18.19
N VAL A 47 -6.30 2.08 17.72
CA VAL A 47 -6.96 3.36 17.43
C VAL A 47 -7.67 3.31 16.08
N ASN A 48 -7.09 2.62 15.10
CA ASN A 48 -7.53 2.67 13.71
C ASN A 48 -8.21 1.38 13.22
N ARG A 49 -8.20 0.30 14.01
CA ARG A 49 -8.83 -1.00 13.66
C ARG A 49 -10.31 -0.93 13.32
N THR A 50 -11.04 0.04 13.87
CA THR A 50 -12.46 0.24 13.57
C THR A 50 -12.71 0.73 12.14
N HIS A 51 -11.75 1.45 11.57
CA HIS A 51 -11.80 1.96 10.19
C HIS A 51 -11.03 1.08 9.21
N HIS A 52 -10.13 0.24 9.72
CA HIS A 52 -9.31 -0.70 8.97
C HIS A 52 -9.38 -2.05 9.68
N PRO A 53 -10.46 -2.82 9.47
CA PRO A 53 -10.58 -4.16 10.06
C PRO A 53 -9.42 -5.03 9.60
N GLY A 54 -8.90 -5.84 10.52
CA GLY A 54 -7.71 -6.66 10.27
C GLY A 54 -7.90 -7.68 9.13
N PRO A 55 -6.81 -8.21 8.55
CA PRO A 55 -6.86 -9.31 7.58
C PRO A 55 -7.63 -10.54 8.07
N ALA A 56 -7.65 -10.78 9.39
CA ALA A 56 -8.40 -11.86 10.03
C ALA A 56 -9.90 -11.55 10.18
N GLU A 57 -10.28 -10.27 10.18
CA GLU A 57 -11.66 -9.80 10.40
C GLU A 57 -12.41 -9.53 9.09
N THR A 58 -11.71 -9.47 7.96
CA THR A 58 -12.30 -9.29 6.63
C THR A 58 -12.11 -10.57 5.82
N PRO A 59 -13.15 -11.34 5.46
CA PRO A 59 -13.00 -12.47 4.54
C PRO A 59 -12.44 -11.98 3.19
N ALA A 60 -11.50 -12.71 2.60
CA ALA A 60 -11.05 -12.40 1.24
C ALA A 60 -12.07 -12.94 0.24
N GLY A 61 -12.94 -12.09 -0.32
CA GLY A 61 -13.73 -12.38 -1.54
C GLY A 61 -14.75 -13.54 -1.52
N ALA A 62 -14.70 -14.45 -0.55
CA ALA A 62 -15.59 -15.58 -0.39
C ALA A 62 -15.76 -15.93 1.11
N PRO A 63 -16.95 -16.36 1.56
CA PRO A 63 -17.13 -16.85 2.92
C PRO A 63 -16.34 -18.15 3.11
N GLY A 64 -15.29 -18.10 3.93
CA GLY A 64 -14.41 -19.24 4.24
C GLY A 64 -12.91 -18.99 4.03
N ASP A 65 -12.53 -17.93 3.32
CA ASP A 65 -11.12 -17.58 3.09
C ASP A 65 -10.55 -16.81 4.28
N ALA A 66 -10.13 -17.56 5.31
CA ALA A 66 -9.24 -17.05 6.33
C ALA A 66 -7.93 -16.63 5.65
N CYS A 67 -7.47 -15.39 5.91
CA CYS A 67 -6.15 -14.97 5.45
C CYS A 67 -5.12 -15.82 6.22
N PRO A 68 -4.31 -16.66 5.54
CA PRO A 68 -3.38 -17.57 6.22
C PRO A 68 -2.22 -16.83 6.90
N THR A 69 -2.09 -15.53 6.63
CA THR A 69 -1.04 -14.64 7.13
C THR A 69 -1.63 -13.50 7.96
N PRO A 70 -0.87 -12.94 8.91
CA PRO A 70 -1.33 -11.82 9.72
C PRO A 70 -1.47 -10.50 8.94
N TYR A 71 -1.02 -10.46 7.69
CA TYR A 71 -1.11 -9.32 6.78
C TYR A 71 -1.91 -9.65 5.52
N ARG A 72 -2.35 -8.62 4.80
CA ARG A 72 -3.00 -8.71 3.49
C ARG A 72 -2.39 -7.72 2.51
N ILE A 73 -2.02 -8.20 1.32
CA ILE A 73 -1.60 -7.35 0.20
C ILE A 73 -2.63 -7.50 -0.92
N THR A 74 -3.33 -6.42 -1.24
CA THR A 74 -4.27 -6.36 -2.37
C THR A 74 -3.73 -5.44 -3.45
N GLU A 75 -4.07 -5.74 -4.70
CA GLU A 75 -3.79 -4.88 -5.84
C GLU A 75 -5.09 -4.16 -6.22
N GLU A 76 -5.00 -2.84 -6.39
CA GLU A 76 -6.11 -2.06 -6.89
C GLU A 76 -6.26 -2.28 -8.39
N ILE A 77 -7.49 -2.43 -8.83
CA ILE A 77 -7.85 -2.61 -10.25
C ILE A 77 -8.81 -1.53 -10.73
N ASP A 78 -9.40 -0.77 -9.81
CA ASP A 78 -10.33 0.32 -10.11
C ASP A 78 -9.65 1.67 -9.89
N CYS A 79 -9.50 2.45 -10.97
CA CYS A 79 -8.95 3.80 -10.93
C CYS A 79 -10.02 4.90 -10.69
N GLY A 80 -11.31 4.54 -10.62
CA GLY A 80 -12.42 5.47 -10.38
C GLY A 80 -12.85 5.60 -8.92
N GLY A 81 -12.27 4.80 -8.02
CA GLY A 81 -12.64 4.79 -6.60
C GLY A 81 -12.06 5.93 -5.75
N ASP A 82 -12.63 6.12 -4.56
CA ASP A 82 -12.20 7.16 -3.60
C ASP A 82 -10.99 6.77 -2.75
N LYS A 83 -10.47 5.55 -2.91
CA LYS A 83 -9.32 5.05 -2.14
C LYS A 83 -8.03 5.74 -2.60
N ASP A 84 -7.07 5.85 -1.69
CA ASP A 84 -5.72 6.35 -2.02
C ASP A 84 -5.09 5.55 -3.18
N THR A 85 -5.26 4.22 -3.21
CA THR A 85 -4.73 3.35 -4.27
C THR A 85 -5.37 3.60 -5.62
N ALA A 86 -6.69 3.81 -5.66
CA ALA A 86 -7.40 4.17 -6.88
C ALA A 86 -6.91 5.51 -7.44
N ARG A 87 -6.72 6.50 -6.56
CA ARG A 87 -6.13 7.79 -6.93
C ARG A 87 -4.69 7.66 -7.43
N MET A 88 -3.88 6.77 -6.85
CA MET A 88 -2.51 6.52 -7.33
C MET A 88 -2.51 5.92 -8.74
N LEU A 89 -3.39 4.96 -9.03
CA LEU A 89 -3.57 4.43 -10.40
C LEU A 89 -4.01 5.53 -11.37
N ALA A 90 -5.01 6.33 -11.00
CA ALA A 90 -5.50 7.44 -11.82
C ALA A 90 -4.40 8.48 -12.13
N CYS A 91 -3.42 8.64 -11.25
CA CYS A 91 -2.27 9.52 -11.45
C CYS A 91 -1.11 8.89 -12.23
N GLY A 92 -1.27 7.66 -12.75
CA GLY A 92 -0.33 7.02 -13.66
C GLY A 92 0.55 5.94 -13.06
N ALA A 93 0.31 5.50 -11.81
CA ALA A 93 1.01 4.33 -11.31
C ALA A 93 0.72 3.10 -12.19
N ALA A 94 1.75 2.33 -12.54
CA ALA A 94 1.59 1.11 -13.33
C ALA A 94 0.80 0.04 -12.54
N ARG A 95 1.01 0.03 -11.22
CA ARG A 95 0.32 -0.82 -10.25
C ARG A 95 0.13 -0.05 -8.96
N ALA A 96 -0.93 -0.36 -8.21
CA ALA A 96 -1.12 0.18 -6.87
C ALA A 96 -1.44 -0.94 -5.87
N LEU A 97 -0.54 -1.12 -4.91
CA LEU A 97 -0.66 -2.16 -3.88
C LEU A 97 -1.10 -1.54 -2.55
N TRP A 98 -1.89 -2.30 -1.79
CA TRP A 98 -2.26 -1.94 -0.42
C TRP A 98 -1.89 -3.06 0.55
N LEU A 99 -0.92 -2.79 1.41
CA LEU A 99 -0.58 -3.62 2.56
C LEU A 99 -1.40 -3.19 3.78
N GLN A 100 -2.20 -4.11 4.31
CA GLN A 100 -2.89 -4.00 5.58
C GLN A 100 -2.27 -5.00 6.55
N VAL A 101 -1.76 -4.54 7.68
CA VAL A 101 -0.98 -5.37 8.61
C VAL A 101 -1.11 -4.85 10.03
N PRO A 102 -1.37 -5.69 11.05
CA PRO A 102 -1.26 -5.30 12.45
C PRO A 102 0.12 -4.74 12.75
N GLU A 103 0.22 -3.69 13.56
CA GLU A 103 1.50 -3.05 13.89
C GLU A 103 2.55 -4.05 14.41
N ALA A 104 2.12 -5.04 15.20
CA ALA A 104 2.97 -6.12 15.71
C ALA A 104 3.61 -7.00 14.61
N HIS A 105 3.02 -7.05 13.42
CA HIS A 105 3.49 -7.84 12.27
C HIS A 105 4.01 -6.95 11.13
N LEU A 106 4.23 -5.65 11.37
CA LEU A 106 4.62 -4.72 10.32
C LEU A 106 5.90 -5.14 9.58
N GLN A 107 6.90 -5.66 10.31
CA GLN A 107 8.14 -6.13 9.70
C GLN A 107 7.92 -7.30 8.74
N GLU A 108 7.07 -8.26 9.12
CA GLU A 108 6.70 -9.41 8.28
C GLU A 108 5.93 -8.96 7.03
N GLY A 109 4.94 -8.07 7.20
CA GLY A 109 4.17 -7.54 6.09
C GLY A 109 5.01 -6.72 5.10
N ILE A 110 5.96 -5.93 5.60
CA ILE A 110 6.88 -5.16 4.73
C ILE A 110 7.84 -6.11 4.00
N ALA A 111 8.34 -7.17 4.63
CA ALA A 111 9.17 -8.15 3.95
C ALA A 111 8.42 -8.81 2.78
N ALA A 112 7.19 -9.26 3.01
CA ALA A 112 6.34 -9.85 1.97
C ALA A 112 6.00 -8.86 0.84
N LEU A 113 5.77 -7.59 1.18
CA LEU A 113 5.57 -6.53 0.19
C LEU A 113 6.83 -6.33 -0.68
N LEU A 114 8.01 -6.27 -0.07
CA LEU A 114 9.27 -6.10 -0.80
C LEU A 114 9.56 -7.29 -1.72
N GLU A 115 9.26 -8.52 -1.29
CA GLU A 115 9.33 -9.71 -2.15
C GLU A 115 8.40 -9.59 -3.36
N ARG A 116 7.18 -9.07 -3.16
CA ARG A 116 6.20 -8.88 -4.24
C ARG A 116 6.53 -7.74 -5.19
N LEU A 117 7.22 -6.69 -4.71
CA LEU A 117 7.75 -5.63 -5.54
C LEU A 117 8.95 -6.13 -6.36
N GLY A 118 9.84 -6.90 -5.75
CA GLY A 118 11.12 -7.28 -6.34
C GLY A 118 12.16 -6.14 -6.29
N PRO A 119 13.45 -6.47 -6.40
CA PRO A 119 14.55 -5.55 -6.05
C PRO A 119 14.79 -4.41 -7.06
N GLN A 120 14.24 -4.49 -8.27
CA GLN A 120 14.42 -3.49 -9.34
C GLN A 120 13.21 -2.58 -9.53
N THR A 121 12.11 -2.86 -8.83
CA THR A 121 10.87 -2.10 -9.00
C THR A 121 11.00 -0.74 -8.35
N ILE A 122 10.78 0.30 -9.16
CA ILE A 122 10.67 1.67 -8.67
C ILE A 122 9.32 1.80 -7.99
N SER A 123 9.32 2.21 -6.72
CA SER A 123 8.09 2.33 -5.94
C SER A 123 8.08 3.52 -5.01
N VAL A 124 6.86 3.97 -4.71
CA VAL A 124 6.56 5.14 -3.88
C VAL A 124 5.38 4.88 -2.96
#